data_AF-A0A956PU50-F1
#
_entry.id   AF-A0A956PU50-F1
#
_cell.length_a   1.000
_cell.length_b   1.000
_cell.length_c   1.000
_cell.angle_alpha   90.00
_cell.angle_beta   90.00
_cell.angle_gamma   90.00
#
_symmetry.space_group_name_H-M   'P 1'
#
loop_
_entity.id
_entity.type
_entity.pdbx_description
1 polymer ?
#
loop_
_entity_poly.entity_id
_entity_poly.type
_entity_poly.pdbx_seq_one_letter_code
_entity_poly.pdbx_strand_id
1 'polypeptide(L)'
;MQKRLRRPRFLFGAAIVAGMLAGGCGNSDNFVFTNTVAPPVTPNPPVAVNDARSALGNATVTYSAANGVLTNDTVNGATITAFDSAGSAGGTVVVNPDGSFTYTPLFGFVGSETFSYTLSNAFGTSTATVTMTSTGEGWFVDNTAGTTGNGSQADPFDTLLEAVAAAGAGDTIFVARGDGSSTGLSDNITVPQGVDLVGEGQGLVLSQTIVPIGGFPSFTGTVTLLGDNTVSGIAFDGVNNAIDASSVPNIVISNNLFRDSTTSAVMMDLSDIQTSLVVSGNTFTQDN
;
A
#
# COMPACT_ATOMS: atom_id res chain seq x y z
N MET A 1 40.81 57.37 42.09
CA MET A 1 40.82 56.35 41.01
C MET A 1 39.62 56.64 40.11
N GLN A 2 39.92 56.94 38.84
CA GLN A 2 39.07 57.09 37.64
C GLN A 2 37.76 57.92 37.62
N LYS A 3 37.87 59.03 36.86
CA LYS A 3 36.84 59.69 36.02
C LYS A 3 36.19 58.71 35.02
N ARG A 4 34.89 58.86 34.78
CA ARG A 4 34.20 58.61 33.47
C ARG A 4 33.02 59.59 33.38
N LEU A 5 33.12 60.73 32.69
CA LEU A 5 33.12 61.02 31.25
C LEU A 5 31.80 60.67 30.52
N ARG A 6 31.34 61.66 29.74
CA ARG A 6 29.97 61.98 29.29
C ARG A 6 29.40 61.08 28.18
N ARG A 7 28.05 61.03 28.11
CA ARG A 7 27.18 60.64 26.96
C ARG A 7 27.52 61.47 25.69
N PRO A 8 26.96 61.24 24.48
CA PRO A 8 25.98 60.23 23.98
C PRO A 8 26.43 59.55 22.65
N ARG A 9 25.60 58.70 22.01
CA ARG A 9 25.17 58.84 20.59
C ARG A 9 24.63 57.53 19.93
N PHE A 10 23.43 57.69 19.34
CA PHE A 10 22.98 57.23 18.01
C PHE A 10 22.53 55.78 17.77
N LEU A 11 21.23 55.71 17.43
CA LEU A 11 20.50 54.70 16.67
C LEU A 11 20.99 54.68 15.19
N PHE A 12 20.62 53.62 14.44
CA PHE A 12 20.81 53.30 12.99
C PHE A 12 21.76 52.11 12.76
N GLY A 13 21.45 51.09 11.96
CA GLY A 13 20.28 50.85 11.10
C GLY A 13 20.40 49.45 10.46
N ALA A 14 19.25 48.82 10.20
CA ALA A 14 19.15 47.61 9.40
C ALA A 14 19.41 47.96 7.92
N ALA A 15 20.28 47.20 7.28
CA ALA A 15 20.48 47.24 5.84
C ALA A 15 19.42 46.37 5.16
N ILE A 16 18.60 46.96 4.30
CA ILE A 16 17.83 46.23 3.28
C ILE A 16 18.14 46.86 1.93
N VAL A 17 18.56 45.99 1.01
CA VAL A 17 18.86 46.26 -0.40
C VAL A 17 17.56 46.52 -1.14
N ALA A 18 17.44 47.67 -1.80
CA ALA A 18 16.41 47.93 -2.81
C ALA A 18 17.08 48.00 -4.19
N GLY A 19 16.72 47.05 -5.05
CA GLY A 19 17.13 47.00 -6.45
C GLY A 19 16.52 48.14 -7.27
N MET A 20 17.30 48.56 -8.27
CA MET A 20 16.99 49.57 -9.28
C MET A 20 15.60 49.39 -9.93
N LEU A 21 14.85 50.49 -10.02
CA LEU A 21 14.08 50.82 -11.22
C LEU A 21 14.38 52.27 -11.62
N ALA A 22 15.00 52.43 -12.78
CA ALA A 22 15.26 53.70 -13.42
C ALA A 22 14.02 54.16 -14.21
N GLY A 23 13.81 55.47 -14.25
CA GLY A 23 13.03 56.15 -15.29
C GLY A 23 11.56 56.39 -14.97
N GLY A 24 11.28 57.50 -14.28
CA GLY A 24 9.92 58.04 -14.17
C GLY A 24 9.88 59.22 -13.22
N CYS A 25 9.95 60.44 -13.74
CA CYS A 25 9.56 61.63 -12.99
C CYS A 25 8.02 61.66 -12.91
N GLY A 26 7.48 60.86 -11.99
CA GLY A 26 6.07 60.86 -11.62
C GLY A 26 5.81 61.89 -10.53
N ASN A 27 5.04 62.91 -10.90
CA ASN A 27 4.24 63.80 -10.08
C ASN A 27 3.70 63.15 -8.79
N SER A 28 3.73 63.93 -7.71
CA SER A 28 3.36 63.58 -6.35
C SER A 28 1.90 63.16 -6.22
N ASP A 29 1.61 61.89 -6.47
CA ASP A 29 0.35 61.25 -6.06
C ASP A 29 0.68 59.97 -5.28
N ASN A 30 0.63 60.14 -3.95
CA ASN A 30 0.26 59.13 -2.95
C ASN A 30 0.67 57.67 -3.25
N PHE A 31 1.93 57.33 -2.98
CA PHE A 31 2.37 55.94 -2.92
C PHE A 31 1.86 55.30 -1.61
N VAL A 32 0.62 54.81 -1.62
CA VAL A 32 0.06 54.08 -0.48
C VAL A 32 0.62 52.66 -0.48
N PHE A 33 1.47 52.34 0.49
CA PHE A 33 1.67 50.95 0.87
C PHE A 33 0.37 50.46 1.53
N THR A 34 -0.54 49.88 0.76
CA THR A 34 -1.59 49.05 1.38
C THR A 34 -0.89 47.79 1.86
N ASN A 35 -0.38 47.83 3.09
CA ASN A 35 -0.13 46.62 3.85
C ASN A 35 -1.51 46.00 4.10
N THR A 36 -2.01 45.25 3.12
CA THR A 36 -3.18 44.40 3.28
C THR A 36 -2.74 43.29 4.22
N VAL A 37 -2.75 43.60 5.52
CA VAL A 37 -2.72 42.57 6.55
C VAL A 37 -3.98 41.77 6.29
N ALA A 38 -3.81 40.54 5.79
CA ALA A 38 -4.92 39.60 5.69
C ALA A 38 -5.65 39.61 7.04
N PRO A 39 -7.00 39.61 7.07
CA PRO A 39 -7.73 39.56 8.33
C PRO A 39 -7.14 38.42 9.18
N PRO A 40 -6.92 38.62 10.49
CA PRO A 40 -6.35 37.59 11.33
C PRO A 40 -7.19 36.32 11.13
N VAL A 41 -6.57 35.28 10.57
CA VAL A 41 -7.19 33.96 10.50
C VAL A 41 -7.54 33.62 11.95
N THR A 42 -8.84 33.53 12.25
CA THR A 42 -9.25 33.05 13.56
C THR A 42 -8.70 31.64 13.67
N PRO A 43 -7.85 31.34 14.64
CA PRO A 43 -7.32 30.01 14.74
C PRO A 43 -8.43 29.06 15.16
N ASN A 44 -8.59 27.96 14.42
CA ASN A 44 -9.69 27.00 14.61
C ASN A 44 -9.15 25.68 15.21
N PRO A 45 -9.97 24.94 15.98
CA PRO A 45 -9.64 23.57 16.37
C PRO A 45 -9.51 22.66 15.15
N PRO A 46 -8.82 21.51 15.25
CA PRO A 46 -8.80 20.51 14.18
C PRO A 46 -10.20 19.91 13.95
N VAL A 47 -10.39 19.32 12.77
CA VAL A 47 -11.55 18.48 12.45
C VAL A 47 -11.01 17.15 11.93
N ALA A 48 -11.10 16.11 12.75
CA ALA A 48 -10.77 14.74 12.38
C ALA A 48 -12.00 14.05 11.77
N VAL A 49 -11.81 13.24 10.73
CA VAL A 49 -12.85 12.54 9.99
C VAL A 49 -12.56 11.05 10.02
N ASN A 50 -13.59 10.22 10.26
CA ASN A 50 -13.42 8.77 10.35
C ASN A 50 -12.82 8.16 9.07
N ASP A 51 -12.02 7.12 9.25
CA ASP A 51 -11.35 6.38 8.20
C ASP A 51 -11.86 4.94 8.09
N ALA A 52 -11.72 4.35 6.91
CA ALA A 52 -11.91 2.92 6.70
C ALA A 52 -10.77 2.36 5.83
N ARG A 53 -10.22 1.20 6.20
CA ARG A 53 -9.15 0.49 5.48
C ARG A 53 -9.31 -1.02 5.62
N SER A 54 -8.60 -1.80 4.80
CA SER A 54 -8.66 -3.27 4.80
C SER A 54 -7.29 -3.93 4.86
N ALA A 55 -7.21 -5.09 5.51
CA ALA A 55 -5.99 -5.87 5.67
C ALA A 55 -6.25 -7.37 5.42
N LEU A 56 -5.19 -8.19 5.37
CA LEU A 56 -5.35 -9.64 5.53
C LEU A 56 -5.19 -9.97 7.01
N GLY A 57 -5.97 -10.95 7.47
CA GLY A 57 -6.14 -11.33 8.87
C GLY A 57 -4.89 -11.83 9.59
N ASN A 58 -3.78 -12.01 8.90
CA ASN A 58 -2.53 -12.51 9.45
C ASN A 58 -1.30 -11.75 8.91
N ALA A 59 -1.50 -10.62 8.23
CA ALA A 59 -0.43 -9.82 7.65
C ALA A 59 -0.38 -8.41 8.26
N THR A 60 0.81 -8.02 8.72
CA THR A 60 1.06 -6.62 9.09
C THR A 60 0.94 -5.75 7.84
N VAL A 61 0.33 -4.56 7.97
CA VAL A 61 0.23 -3.59 6.88
C VAL A 61 0.65 -2.21 7.35
N THR A 62 1.35 -1.47 6.50
CA THR A 62 1.70 -0.07 6.73
C THR A 62 0.97 0.81 5.70
N TYR A 63 0.34 1.87 6.17
CA TYR A 63 -0.26 2.91 5.35
C TYR A 63 0.65 4.13 5.38
N SER A 64 1.09 4.59 4.21
CA SER A 64 1.88 5.81 4.08
C SER A 64 1.06 7.04 4.46
N ALA A 65 1.71 8.18 4.72
CA ALA A 65 1.01 9.43 5.03
C ALA A 65 0.00 9.86 3.94
N ALA A 66 0.27 9.52 2.67
CA ALA A 66 -0.63 9.80 1.55
C ALA A 66 -1.94 8.99 1.57
N ASN A 67 -1.96 7.86 2.30
CA ASN A 67 -3.13 7.01 2.53
C ASN A 67 -3.47 6.90 4.03
N GLY A 68 -2.86 7.74 4.84
CA GLY A 68 -2.89 7.71 6.29
C GLY A 68 -4.16 8.32 6.86
N VAL A 69 -4.19 8.46 8.18
CA VAL A 69 -5.37 8.92 8.92
C VAL A 69 -5.65 10.42 8.73
N LEU A 70 -4.67 11.21 8.27
CA LEU A 70 -4.83 12.67 8.12
C LEU A 70 -5.34 13.08 6.73
N THR A 71 -5.56 12.14 5.82
CA THR A 71 -5.79 12.43 4.39
C THR A 71 -7.12 13.13 4.11
N ASN A 72 -8.11 12.92 4.98
CA ASN A 72 -9.45 13.49 4.93
C ASN A 72 -9.68 14.54 6.04
N ASP A 73 -8.64 14.90 6.79
CA ASP A 73 -8.74 15.78 7.96
C ASP A 73 -8.49 17.25 7.65
N THR A 74 -9.10 18.12 8.47
CA THR A 74 -8.70 19.53 8.56
C THR A 74 -7.83 19.74 9.79
N VAL A 75 -6.51 19.66 9.60
CA VAL A 75 -5.54 19.63 10.71
C VAL A 75 -5.43 20.97 11.46
N ASN A 76 -5.56 22.13 10.80
CA ASN A 76 -5.44 23.47 11.44
C ASN A 76 -4.19 23.62 12.34
N GLY A 77 -3.05 23.08 11.90
CA GLY A 77 -1.80 23.11 12.66
C GLY A 77 -1.76 22.19 13.90
N ALA A 78 -2.75 21.30 14.05
CA ALA A 78 -2.75 20.26 15.06
C ALA A 78 -1.73 19.15 14.77
N THR A 79 -1.44 18.39 15.82
CA THR A 79 -0.66 17.16 15.74
C THR A 79 -1.46 16.01 16.33
N ILE A 80 -1.14 14.78 15.94
CA ILE A 80 -1.66 13.58 16.62
C ILE A 80 -1.04 13.54 18.02
N THR A 81 -1.89 13.59 19.04
CA THR A 81 -1.46 13.59 20.46
C THR A 81 -1.82 12.32 21.21
N ALA A 82 -2.74 11.53 20.67
CA ALA A 82 -3.13 10.23 21.24
C ALA A 82 -3.66 9.31 20.15
N PHE A 83 -3.51 8.01 20.35
CA PHE A 83 -4.13 6.95 19.56
C PHE A 83 -4.28 5.69 20.41
N ASP A 84 -5.19 4.81 20.03
CA ASP A 84 -5.30 3.48 20.63
C ASP A 84 -4.25 2.56 20.03
N SER A 85 -3.35 2.00 20.85
CA SER A 85 -2.29 1.10 20.39
C SER A 85 -2.77 -0.33 20.10
N ALA A 86 -4.04 -0.61 20.40
CA ALA A 86 -4.69 -1.87 20.10
C ALA A 86 -6.11 -1.59 19.59
N GLY A 87 -6.53 -2.33 18.56
CA GLY A 87 -7.89 -2.28 18.05
C GLY A 87 -8.86 -3.04 18.95
N SER A 88 -10.15 -2.84 18.70
CA SER A 88 -11.23 -3.43 19.50
C SER A 88 -11.27 -4.96 19.52
N ALA A 89 -10.59 -5.64 18.56
CA ALA A 89 -10.46 -7.09 18.52
C ALA A 89 -9.06 -7.58 18.95
N GLY A 90 -8.14 -6.66 19.28
CA GLY A 90 -6.81 -6.99 19.80
C GLY A 90 -5.67 -6.92 18.78
N GLY A 91 -5.92 -6.49 17.54
CA GLY A 91 -4.84 -6.14 16.62
C GLY A 91 -4.00 -4.98 17.16
N THR A 92 -2.71 -4.90 16.82
CA THR A 92 -1.82 -3.82 17.28
C THR A 92 -1.76 -2.69 16.27
N VAL A 93 -1.63 -1.46 16.77
CA VAL A 93 -1.65 -0.24 15.97
C VAL A 93 -0.52 0.69 16.40
N VAL A 94 0.18 1.27 15.45
CA VAL A 94 1.15 2.34 15.66
C VAL A 94 0.85 3.47 14.69
N VAL A 95 0.46 4.65 15.20
CA VAL A 95 0.20 5.84 14.38
C VAL A 95 1.38 6.81 14.52
N ASN A 96 1.90 7.29 13.39
CA ASN A 96 3.00 8.26 13.33
C ASN A 96 2.48 9.70 13.24
N PRO A 97 3.27 10.71 13.63
CA PRO A 97 2.84 12.11 13.59
C PRO A 97 2.48 12.67 12.20
N ASP A 98 3.01 12.07 11.13
CA ASP A 98 2.71 12.45 9.75
C ASP A 98 1.40 11.84 9.22
N GLY A 99 0.70 11.05 10.04
CA GLY A 99 -0.54 10.38 9.69
C GLY A 99 -0.37 8.99 9.08
N SER A 100 0.87 8.56 8.79
CA SER A 100 1.15 7.16 8.45
C SER A 100 0.87 6.26 9.65
N PHE A 101 0.50 5.01 9.41
CA PHE A 101 0.28 4.05 10.51
C PHE A 101 0.56 2.61 10.10
N THR A 102 0.96 1.80 11.06
CA THR A 102 1.13 0.36 10.92
C THR A 102 0.05 -0.35 11.73
N TYR A 103 -0.54 -1.39 11.15
CA TYR A 103 -1.55 -2.22 11.77
C TYR A 103 -1.17 -3.70 11.60
N THR A 104 -1.24 -4.46 12.69
CA THR A 104 -1.05 -5.91 12.69
C THR A 104 -2.28 -6.57 13.31
N PRO A 105 -3.12 -7.27 12.52
CA PRO A 105 -4.25 -8.00 13.06
C PRO A 105 -3.79 -9.15 13.97
N LEU A 106 -4.68 -9.62 14.85
CA LEU A 106 -4.48 -10.92 15.48
C LEU A 106 -4.43 -12.01 14.40
N PHE A 107 -3.51 -12.97 14.54
CA PHE A 107 -3.32 -14.03 13.56
C PHE A 107 -4.63 -14.76 13.23
N GLY A 108 -4.97 -14.81 11.94
CA GLY A 108 -6.19 -15.45 11.42
C GLY A 108 -7.47 -14.65 11.65
N PHE A 109 -7.38 -13.37 12.02
CA PHE A 109 -8.56 -12.55 12.27
C PHE A 109 -9.27 -12.16 10.97
N VAL A 110 -10.50 -12.63 10.79
CA VAL A 110 -11.40 -12.20 9.72
C VAL A 110 -12.58 -11.45 10.34
N GLY A 111 -12.85 -10.23 9.86
CA GLY A 111 -13.88 -9.37 10.42
C GLY A 111 -13.46 -7.90 10.52
N SER A 112 -14.22 -7.11 11.27
CA SER A 112 -13.95 -5.67 11.43
C SER A 112 -13.57 -5.32 12.86
N GLU A 113 -12.60 -4.42 13.00
CA GLU A 113 -12.25 -3.80 14.27
C GLU A 113 -11.99 -2.30 14.15
N THR A 114 -11.92 -1.61 15.28
CA THR A 114 -11.77 -0.15 15.32
C THR A 114 -10.69 0.29 16.30
N PHE A 115 -10.04 1.41 15.98
CA PHE A 115 -9.16 2.16 16.87
C PHE A 115 -9.36 3.66 16.63
N SER A 116 -9.05 4.51 17.60
CA SER A 116 -9.21 5.97 17.46
C SER A 116 -7.87 6.71 17.49
N TYR A 117 -7.84 7.90 16.91
CA TYR A 117 -6.74 8.87 17.05
C TYR A 117 -7.29 10.26 17.38
N THR A 118 -6.49 11.09 18.03
CA THR A 118 -6.87 12.44 18.46
C THR A 118 -5.87 13.48 17.96
N LEU A 119 -6.38 14.47 17.24
CA LEU A 119 -5.68 15.70 16.88
C LEU A 119 -5.85 16.75 17.98
N SER A 120 -4.79 17.49 18.26
CA SER A 120 -4.82 18.60 19.20
C SER A 120 -3.99 19.79 18.72
N ASN A 121 -4.53 20.99 18.87
CA ASN A 121 -3.80 22.24 18.78
C ASN A 121 -4.15 23.16 19.97
N ALA A 122 -3.65 24.39 19.96
CA ALA A 122 -3.94 25.36 21.03
C ALA A 122 -5.42 25.76 21.15
N PHE A 123 -6.26 25.41 20.18
CA PHE A 123 -7.66 25.82 20.06
C PHE A 123 -8.66 24.69 20.33
N GLY A 124 -8.20 23.44 20.43
CA GLY A 124 -9.02 22.31 20.84
C GLY A 124 -8.51 20.97 20.34
N THR A 125 -9.34 19.95 20.54
CA THR A 125 -9.08 18.56 20.15
C THR A 125 -10.20 18.02 19.27
N SER A 126 -9.87 17.08 18.38
CA SER A 126 -10.84 16.33 17.59
C SER A 126 -10.39 14.88 17.49
N THR A 127 -11.32 13.94 17.65
CA THR A 127 -11.06 12.50 17.65
C THR A 127 -11.85 11.86 16.52
N ALA A 128 -11.20 10.94 15.80
CA ALA A 128 -11.83 10.14 14.76
C ALA A 128 -11.56 8.65 15.00
N THR A 129 -12.44 7.83 14.45
CA THR A 129 -12.34 6.37 14.49
C THR A 129 -11.88 5.86 13.12
N VAL A 130 -10.92 4.94 13.15
CA VAL A 130 -10.47 4.16 12.01
C VAL A 130 -11.11 2.78 12.10
N THR A 131 -11.80 2.36 11.04
CA THR A 131 -12.33 1.01 10.89
C THR A 131 -11.40 0.17 10.02
N MET A 132 -10.84 -0.90 10.58
CA MET A 132 -10.08 -1.91 9.86
C MET A 132 -10.99 -3.09 9.53
N THR A 133 -10.91 -3.59 8.30
CA THR A 133 -11.61 -4.81 7.86
C THR A 133 -10.63 -5.84 7.33
N SER A 134 -10.57 -7.01 7.97
CA SER A 134 -9.82 -8.16 7.47
C SER A 134 -10.72 -9.06 6.64
N THR A 135 -10.41 -9.22 5.35
CA THR A 135 -11.29 -9.88 4.36
C THR A 135 -10.97 -11.36 4.12
N GLY A 136 -9.81 -11.83 4.55
CA GLY A 136 -9.29 -13.20 4.38
C GLY A 136 -7.88 -13.29 4.94
N GLU A 137 -7.23 -14.44 4.76
CA GLU A 137 -5.85 -14.67 5.18
C GLU A 137 -4.87 -14.50 4.01
N GLY A 138 -3.63 -14.13 4.35
CA GLY A 138 -2.49 -14.10 3.44
C GLY A 138 -1.64 -15.35 3.59
N TRP A 139 -1.55 -16.15 2.54
CA TRP A 139 -0.68 -17.32 2.48
C TRP A 139 0.59 -16.95 1.71
N PHE A 140 1.71 -16.91 2.41
CA PHE A 140 3.00 -16.58 1.82
C PHE A 140 3.70 -17.85 1.35
N VAL A 141 4.20 -17.83 0.12
CA VAL A 141 4.97 -18.93 -0.48
C VAL A 141 6.34 -18.41 -0.88
N ASP A 142 7.39 -19.07 -0.40
CA ASP A 142 8.78 -18.82 -0.76
C ASP A 142 9.49 -20.17 -0.86
N ASN A 143 9.85 -20.59 -2.07
CA ASN A 143 10.48 -21.90 -2.29
C ASN A 143 11.94 -21.98 -1.81
N THR A 144 12.46 -20.92 -1.19
CA THR A 144 13.72 -20.93 -0.44
C THR A 144 13.51 -21.22 1.06
N ALA A 145 12.25 -21.23 1.52
CA ALA A 145 11.88 -21.55 2.89
C ALA A 145 12.13 -23.03 3.24
N GLY A 146 12.12 -23.33 4.53
CA GLY A 146 12.18 -24.70 5.03
C GLY A 146 10.82 -25.40 5.00
N THR A 147 10.81 -26.72 5.11
CA THR A 147 9.63 -27.59 4.98
C THR A 147 8.63 -27.56 6.14
N THR A 148 8.67 -26.53 6.99
CA THR A 148 7.86 -26.46 8.23
C THR A 148 7.07 -25.17 8.36
N GLY A 149 6.89 -24.46 7.25
CA GLY A 149 6.13 -23.21 7.19
C GLY A 149 4.69 -23.36 7.65
N ASN A 150 4.14 -22.27 8.18
CA ASN A 150 2.71 -22.14 8.48
C ASN A 150 1.99 -21.17 7.53
N GLY A 151 2.68 -20.71 6.48
CA GLY A 151 2.14 -19.81 5.48
C GLY A 151 2.00 -18.36 5.92
N SER A 152 2.47 -18.00 7.12
CA SER A 152 2.61 -16.60 7.53
C SER A 152 3.82 -15.94 6.85
N GLN A 153 3.88 -14.61 6.86
CA GLN A 153 5.06 -13.90 6.33
C GLN A 153 6.37 -14.27 7.07
N ALA A 154 6.28 -14.59 8.36
CA ALA A 154 7.45 -14.93 9.17
C ALA A 154 7.89 -16.39 9.00
N ASP A 155 6.99 -17.25 8.53
CA ASP A 155 7.20 -18.69 8.37
C ASP A 155 6.39 -19.18 7.15
N PRO A 156 6.82 -18.80 5.92
CA PRO A 156 6.07 -19.05 4.69
C PRO A 156 6.09 -20.53 4.31
N PHE A 157 5.12 -20.96 3.49
CA PHE A 157 5.16 -22.28 2.86
C PHE A 157 6.32 -22.38 1.87
N ASP A 158 6.89 -23.57 1.73
CA ASP A 158 7.95 -23.84 0.74
C ASP A 158 7.39 -24.26 -0.62
N THR A 159 6.13 -24.70 -0.67
CA THR A 159 5.43 -25.07 -1.89
C THR A 159 4.11 -24.33 -2.08
N LEU A 160 3.73 -24.14 -3.35
CA LEU A 160 2.44 -23.58 -3.69
C LEU A 160 1.28 -24.55 -3.39
N LEU A 161 1.55 -25.85 -3.45
CA LEU A 161 0.54 -26.88 -3.17
C LEU A 161 0.04 -26.83 -1.73
N GLU A 162 0.93 -26.59 -0.76
CA GLU A 162 0.56 -26.42 0.64
C GLU A 162 -0.29 -25.17 0.87
N ALA A 163 0.09 -24.05 0.23
CA ALA A 163 -0.68 -22.81 0.31
C ALA A 163 -2.09 -22.98 -0.23
N VAL A 164 -2.22 -23.63 -1.39
CA VAL A 164 -3.51 -23.92 -2.01
C VAL A 164 -4.35 -24.86 -1.15
N ALA A 165 -3.73 -25.84 -0.48
CA ALA A 165 -4.43 -26.75 0.42
C ALA A 165 -4.94 -26.05 1.70
N ALA A 166 -4.28 -24.97 2.13
CA ALA A 166 -4.68 -24.17 3.29
C ALA A 166 -5.71 -23.07 2.95
N ALA A 167 -5.72 -22.58 1.70
CA ALA A 167 -6.51 -21.42 1.31
C ALA A 167 -8.03 -21.67 1.19
N GLY A 168 -8.80 -20.70 1.65
CA GLY A 168 -10.26 -20.62 1.51
C GLY A 168 -10.72 -19.39 0.72
N ALA A 169 -11.99 -19.36 0.34
CA ALA A 169 -12.55 -18.23 -0.42
C ALA A 169 -12.36 -16.90 0.32
N GLY A 170 -11.81 -15.90 -0.37
CA GLY A 170 -11.43 -14.59 0.18
C GLY A 170 -9.95 -14.47 0.53
N ASP A 171 -9.19 -15.56 0.55
CA ASP A 171 -7.77 -15.56 0.84
C ASP A 171 -6.94 -15.10 -0.37
N THR A 172 -5.73 -14.62 -0.08
CA THR A 172 -4.73 -14.33 -1.10
C THR A 172 -3.49 -15.16 -0.86
N ILE A 173 -3.08 -15.92 -1.86
CA ILE A 173 -1.78 -16.58 -1.91
C ILE A 173 -0.79 -15.62 -2.55
N PHE A 174 0.17 -15.16 -1.76
CA PHE A 174 1.26 -14.31 -2.20
C PHE A 174 2.51 -15.15 -2.48
N VAL A 175 2.96 -15.15 -3.74
CA VAL A 175 4.12 -15.91 -4.19
C VAL A 175 5.34 -15.00 -4.28
N ALA A 176 6.32 -15.24 -3.42
CA ALA A 176 7.62 -14.58 -3.46
C ALA A 176 8.48 -15.15 -4.61
N ARG A 177 9.46 -14.38 -5.08
CA ARG A 177 10.41 -14.91 -6.06
C ARG A 177 11.23 -16.03 -5.47
N GLY A 178 11.29 -17.13 -6.20
CA GLY A 178 12.30 -18.17 -6.01
C GLY A 178 13.60 -17.90 -6.76
N ASP A 179 14.68 -18.56 -6.35
CA ASP A 179 16.00 -18.51 -7.00
C ASP A 179 16.12 -19.40 -8.25
N GLY A 180 15.03 -20.05 -8.65
CA GLY A 180 14.94 -20.88 -9.85
C GLY A 180 15.65 -22.23 -9.73
N SER A 181 15.99 -22.69 -8.52
CA SER A 181 16.74 -23.96 -8.34
C SER A 181 15.93 -25.15 -7.81
N SER A 182 14.65 -25.03 -7.41
CA SER A 182 13.94 -26.14 -6.75
C SER A 182 12.40 -26.19 -6.92
N THR A 183 11.88 -27.36 -6.56
CA THR A 183 10.59 -28.04 -6.84
C THR A 183 9.31 -27.41 -6.27
N GLY A 184 9.37 -26.30 -5.53
CA GLY A 184 8.19 -25.78 -4.81
C GLY A 184 7.14 -25.08 -5.69
N LEU A 185 7.53 -24.67 -6.91
CA LEU A 185 6.69 -23.96 -7.88
C LEU A 185 6.54 -24.73 -9.22
N SER A 186 6.78 -26.04 -9.21
CA SER A 186 6.71 -26.87 -10.42
C SER A 186 5.46 -27.74 -10.53
N ASP A 187 4.74 -27.93 -9.43
CA ASP A 187 3.58 -28.80 -9.39
C ASP A 187 2.33 -28.12 -9.95
N ASN A 188 1.46 -28.92 -10.57
CA ASN A 188 0.13 -28.45 -10.95
C ASN A 188 -0.69 -28.16 -9.70
N ILE A 189 -1.42 -27.05 -9.70
CA ILE A 189 -2.27 -26.64 -8.60
C ILE A 189 -3.71 -26.40 -9.07
N THR A 190 -4.66 -26.59 -8.16
CA THR A 190 -6.07 -26.27 -8.38
C THR A 190 -6.51 -25.24 -7.36
N VAL A 191 -6.67 -23.99 -7.78
CA VAL A 191 -7.00 -22.85 -6.93
C VAL A 191 -8.52 -22.86 -6.64
N PRO A 192 -8.95 -22.92 -5.37
CA PRO A 192 -10.36 -22.84 -5.00
C PRO A 192 -11.00 -21.53 -5.44
N GLN A 193 -12.32 -21.49 -5.66
CA GLN A 193 -13.00 -20.24 -6.01
C GLN A 193 -12.74 -19.16 -4.95
N GLY A 194 -12.61 -17.90 -5.38
CA GLY A 194 -12.44 -16.78 -4.46
C GLY A 194 -11.05 -16.64 -3.85
N VAL A 195 -10.09 -17.52 -4.22
CA VAL A 195 -8.69 -17.40 -3.81
C VAL A 195 -7.91 -16.66 -4.89
N ASP A 196 -7.21 -15.61 -4.50
CA ASP A 196 -6.36 -14.85 -5.42
C ASP A 196 -4.92 -15.36 -5.36
N LEU A 197 -4.25 -15.44 -6.52
CA LEU A 197 -2.84 -15.76 -6.66
C LEU A 197 -2.08 -14.53 -7.15
N VAL A 198 -1.18 -14.00 -6.31
CA VAL A 198 -0.49 -12.73 -6.57
C VAL A 198 1.02 -12.91 -6.40
N GLY A 199 1.79 -12.61 -7.42
CA GLY A 199 3.26 -12.61 -7.35
C GLY A 199 3.85 -11.33 -6.78
N GLU A 200 5.06 -11.44 -6.22
CA GLU A 200 5.82 -10.34 -5.58
C GLU A 200 5.87 -9.04 -6.38
N GLY A 201 5.91 -9.14 -7.72
CA GLY A 201 6.03 -8.00 -8.64
C GLY A 201 4.78 -7.13 -8.78
N GLN A 202 3.62 -7.58 -8.29
CA GLN A 202 2.37 -6.80 -8.37
C GLN A 202 2.10 -6.02 -7.09
N GLY A 203 2.85 -6.29 -6.03
CA GLY A 203 2.51 -5.88 -4.68
C GLY A 203 1.20 -6.55 -4.24
N LEU A 204 1.18 -7.09 -3.03
CA LEU A 204 -0.10 -7.44 -2.43
C LEU A 204 -0.88 -6.14 -2.20
N VAL A 205 -2.15 -6.05 -2.60
CA VAL A 205 -3.00 -4.85 -2.36
C VAL A 205 -3.49 -4.82 -0.90
N LEU A 206 -2.52 -4.82 0.00
CA LEU A 206 -2.58 -4.13 1.28
C LEU A 206 -1.71 -2.88 1.05
N SER A 207 -1.84 -1.76 1.76
CA SER A 207 -0.95 -0.59 1.53
C SER A 207 0.56 -0.85 1.76
N GLN A 208 1.00 -2.10 1.86
CA GLN A 208 2.38 -2.49 1.72
C GLN A 208 2.80 -2.45 0.25
N THR A 209 3.65 -1.49 -0.09
CA THR A 209 4.55 -1.66 -1.23
C THR A 209 5.69 -2.58 -0.77
N ILE A 210 5.57 -3.89 -1.00
CA ILE A 210 6.78 -4.71 -1.16
C ILE A 210 7.40 -4.21 -2.46
N VAL A 211 8.47 -3.42 -2.36
CA VAL A 211 9.12 -2.82 -3.54
C VAL A 211 9.71 -3.96 -4.37
N PRO A 212 9.22 -4.18 -5.61
CA PRO A 212 9.76 -5.24 -6.45
C PRO A 212 11.22 -4.95 -6.77
N ILE A 213 12.11 -5.91 -6.53
CA ILE A 213 13.48 -5.88 -7.07
C ILE A 213 13.55 -6.39 -8.52
N GLY A 214 12.40 -6.46 -9.21
CA GLY A 214 12.34 -6.44 -10.68
C GLY A 214 12.13 -7.77 -11.41
N GLY A 215 11.46 -8.77 -10.82
CA GLY A 215 11.12 -10.01 -11.53
C GLY A 215 9.80 -10.64 -11.08
N PHE A 216 9.21 -11.46 -11.97
CA PHE A 216 8.08 -12.32 -11.64
C PHE A 216 8.58 -13.62 -10.98
N PRO A 217 7.90 -14.19 -9.95
CA PRO A 217 8.12 -15.59 -9.57
C PRO A 217 7.84 -16.51 -10.77
N SER A 218 8.76 -17.45 -11.03
CA SER A 218 8.64 -18.41 -12.14
C SER A 218 7.94 -19.68 -11.67
N PHE A 219 6.95 -20.11 -12.44
CA PHE A 219 6.10 -21.27 -12.22
C PHE A 219 6.10 -22.13 -13.47
N THR A 220 6.24 -23.45 -13.30
CA THR A 220 6.32 -24.40 -14.42
C THR A 220 5.20 -25.44 -14.43
N GLY A 221 4.27 -25.37 -13.47
CA GLY A 221 3.06 -26.20 -13.45
C GLY A 221 1.88 -25.53 -14.19
N THR A 222 0.75 -26.23 -14.26
CA THR A 222 -0.55 -25.68 -14.65
C THR A 222 -1.29 -25.13 -13.44
N VAL A 223 -1.88 -23.94 -13.58
CA VAL A 223 -2.84 -23.37 -12.63
C VAL A 223 -4.25 -23.64 -13.14
N THR A 224 -4.98 -24.55 -12.48
CA THR A 224 -6.42 -24.73 -12.71
C THR A 224 -7.21 -23.84 -11.76
N LEU A 225 -8.11 -23.02 -12.29
CA LEU A 225 -8.96 -22.10 -11.52
C LEU A 225 -10.38 -22.66 -11.40
N LEU A 226 -10.98 -22.58 -10.21
CA LEU A 226 -12.31 -23.14 -9.95
C LEU A 226 -13.43 -22.10 -9.86
N GLY A 227 -13.14 -20.81 -10.01
CA GLY A 227 -14.19 -19.80 -9.97
C GLY A 227 -13.68 -18.38 -9.97
N ASP A 228 -14.24 -17.56 -9.07
CA ASP A 228 -13.96 -16.13 -8.93
C ASP A 228 -12.53 -15.86 -8.47
N ASN A 229 -11.55 -16.04 -9.37
CA ASN A 229 -10.13 -16.02 -9.06
C ASN A 229 -9.41 -14.88 -9.81
N THR A 230 -8.43 -14.30 -9.13
CA THR A 230 -7.42 -13.44 -9.75
C THR A 230 -6.08 -14.16 -9.83
N VAL A 231 -5.42 -14.12 -10.99
CA VAL A 231 -4.02 -14.53 -11.15
C VAL A 231 -3.23 -13.34 -11.68
N SER A 232 -2.26 -12.86 -10.91
CA SER A 232 -1.48 -11.71 -11.29
C SER A 232 -0.01 -11.83 -10.91
N GLY A 233 0.88 -11.35 -11.79
CA GLY A 233 2.29 -11.23 -11.44
C GLY A 233 3.06 -12.52 -11.40
N ILE A 234 2.66 -13.54 -12.14
CA ILE A 234 3.38 -14.82 -12.22
C ILE A 234 4.03 -14.95 -13.61
N ALA A 235 5.25 -15.50 -13.65
CA ALA A 235 5.85 -15.98 -14.89
C ALA A 235 5.57 -17.47 -15.05
N PHE A 236 5.02 -17.86 -16.20
CA PHE A 236 4.76 -19.23 -16.59
C PHE A 236 5.80 -19.63 -17.64
N ASP A 237 6.78 -20.44 -17.24
CA ASP A 237 7.94 -20.76 -18.08
C ASP A 237 7.86 -22.19 -18.61
N GLY A 238 7.73 -22.33 -19.93
CA GLY A 238 7.75 -23.63 -20.63
C GLY A 238 6.50 -24.49 -20.42
N VAL A 239 5.38 -23.88 -20.00
CA VAL A 239 4.15 -24.60 -19.65
C VAL A 239 3.13 -24.54 -20.77
N ASN A 240 2.71 -25.72 -21.25
CA ASN A 240 1.50 -25.85 -22.07
C ASN A 240 0.27 -25.81 -21.17
N ASN A 241 -0.73 -25.01 -21.52
CA ASN A 241 -1.89 -24.72 -20.67
C ASN A 241 -1.46 -24.24 -19.28
N ALA A 242 -0.71 -23.13 -19.26
CA ALA A 242 -0.24 -22.49 -18.05
C ALA A 242 -1.39 -22.13 -17.09
N ILE A 243 -2.51 -21.65 -17.64
CA ILE A 243 -3.75 -21.41 -16.90
C ILE A 243 -4.89 -22.18 -17.58
N ASP A 244 -5.62 -22.96 -16.79
CA ASP A 244 -6.90 -23.56 -17.18
C ASP A 244 -8.00 -22.96 -16.31
N ALA A 245 -8.88 -22.19 -16.94
CA ALA A 245 -10.05 -21.58 -16.31
C ALA A 245 -11.31 -21.87 -17.12
N SER A 246 -11.42 -23.08 -17.66
CA SER A 246 -12.57 -23.48 -18.47
C SER A 246 -13.86 -23.57 -17.63
N SER A 247 -14.99 -23.10 -18.19
CA SER A 247 -16.33 -23.19 -17.58
C SER A 247 -16.53 -22.48 -16.23
N VAL A 248 -15.71 -21.48 -15.90
CA VAL A 248 -15.80 -20.73 -14.63
C VAL A 248 -16.56 -19.40 -14.77
N PRO A 249 -17.10 -18.83 -13.68
CA PRO A 249 -17.84 -17.56 -13.70
C PRO A 249 -16.99 -16.32 -14.00
N ASN A 250 -16.18 -15.86 -13.03
CA ASN A 250 -15.43 -14.61 -13.13
C ASN A 250 -13.93 -14.84 -13.01
N ILE A 251 -13.14 -14.32 -13.95
CA ILE A 251 -11.69 -14.47 -13.93
C ILE A 251 -11.00 -13.15 -14.22
N VAL A 252 -9.95 -12.88 -13.46
CA VAL A 252 -9.02 -11.78 -13.71
C VAL A 252 -7.61 -12.35 -13.88
N ILE A 253 -7.06 -12.27 -15.09
CA ILE A 253 -5.69 -12.66 -15.39
C ILE A 253 -4.93 -11.41 -15.81
N SER A 254 -4.00 -10.94 -14.99
CA SER A 254 -3.35 -9.66 -15.26
C SER A 254 -1.86 -9.65 -15.01
N ASN A 255 -1.11 -8.89 -15.81
CA ASN A 255 0.31 -8.64 -15.56
C ASN A 255 1.15 -9.91 -15.36
N ASN A 256 0.81 -11.00 -16.05
CA ASN A 256 1.60 -12.23 -16.02
C ASN A 256 2.53 -12.29 -17.24
N LEU A 257 3.57 -13.11 -17.14
CA LEU A 257 4.51 -13.36 -18.23
C LEU A 257 4.42 -14.82 -18.66
N PHE A 258 4.08 -15.08 -19.92
CA PHE A 258 3.98 -16.41 -20.48
C PHE A 258 5.15 -16.64 -21.42
N ARG A 259 6.04 -17.57 -21.09
CA ARG A 259 7.15 -17.98 -21.94
C ARG A 259 6.89 -19.37 -22.50
N ASP A 260 6.68 -19.46 -23.80
CA ASP A 260 6.58 -20.73 -24.50
C ASP A 260 7.95 -21.09 -25.09
N SER A 261 8.42 -22.30 -24.80
CA SER A 261 9.63 -22.90 -25.41
C SER A 261 9.28 -23.81 -26.60
N THR A 262 8.00 -23.92 -26.93
CA THR A 262 7.47 -24.75 -28.02
C THR A 262 6.80 -23.91 -29.10
N THR A 263 6.53 -24.52 -30.26
CA THR A 263 5.98 -23.81 -31.42
C THR A 263 4.44 -23.87 -31.51
N SER A 264 3.75 -24.46 -30.53
CA SER A 264 2.32 -24.79 -30.67
C SER A 264 1.54 -24.88 -29.36
N ALA A 265 2.02 -24.29 -28.26
CA ALA A 265 1.30 -24.35 -27.00
C ALA A 265 0.11 -23.37 -26.98
N VAL A 266 -1.04 -23.86 -26.52
CA VAL A 266 -2.07 -22.99 -25.96
C VAL A 266 -1.59 -22.62 -24.56
N MET A 267 -1.40 -21.33 -24.27
CA MET A 267 -0.90 -20.90 -22.96
C MET A 267 -2.03 -20.76 -21.92
N MET A 268 -3.26 -20.48 -22.38
CA MET A 268 -4.43 -20.37 -21.51
C MET A 268 -5.62 -21.08 -22.13
N ASP A 269 -6.30 -21.91 -21.37
CA ASP A 269 -7.66 -22.35 -21.68
C ASP A 269 -8.65 -21.48 -20.92
N LEU A 270 -9.37 -20.63 -21.65
CA LEU A 270 -10.40 -19.72 -21.13
C LEU A 270 -11.75 -19.99 -21.80
N SER A 271 -12.01 -21.24 -22.16
CA SER A 271 -13.26 -21.63 -22.79
C SER A 271 -14.46 -21.50 -21.84
N ASP A 272 -15.62 -21.13 -22.37
CA ASP A 272 -16.92 -21.14 -21.66
C ASP A 272 -16.97 -20.31 -20.35
N ILE A 273 -16.28 -19.17 -20.29
CA ILE A 273 -16.42 -18.22 -19.16
C ILE A 273 -17.86 -17.71 -19.08
N GLN A 274 -18.48 -17.86 -17.91
CA GLN A 274 -19.94 -17.70 -17.77
C GLN A 274 -20.38 -16.24 -17.58
N THR A 275 -19.60 -15.42 -16.86
CA THR A 275 -20.01 -14.06 -16.49
C THR A 275 -19.01 -12.98 -16.89
N SER A 276 -17.76 -13.06 -16.44
CA SER A 276 -16.78 -11.99 -16.69
C SER A 276 -15.37 -12.52 -16.89
N LEU A 277 -14.70 -12.02 -17.93
CA LEU A 277 -13.29 -12.28 -18.20
C LEU A 277 -12.56 -10.95 -18.32
N VAL A 278 -11.55 -10.74 -17.47
CA VAL A 278 -10.62 -9.61 -17.56
C VAL A 278 -9.22 -10.15 -17.83
N VAL A 279 -8.64 -9.77 -18.96
CA VAL A 279 -7.26 -10.10 -19.34
C VAL A 279 -6.52 -8.81 -19.68
N SER A 280 -5.52 -8.43 -18.88
CA SER A 280 -4.85 -7.12 -19.04
C SER A 280 -3.38 -7.15 -18.65
N GLY A 281 -2.51 -6.48 -19.43
CA GLY A 281 -1.10 -6.32 -19.08
C GLY A 281 -0.26 -7.61 -19.11
N ASN A 282 -0.82 -8.72 -19.58
CA ASN A 282 -0.08 -9.97 -19.76
C ASN A 282 0.87 -9.86 -20.96
N THR A 283 2.05 -10.45 -20.83
CA THR A 283 3.06 -10.53 -21.89
C THR A 283 3.24 -11.98 -22.31
N PHE A 284 3.23 -12.24 -23.62
CA PHE A 284 3.49 -13.56 -24.18
C PHE A 284 4.77 -13.50 -25.02
N THR A 285 5.73 -14.35 -24.70
CA THR A 285 7.01 -14.47 -25.41
C THR A 285 7.21 -15.90 -25.86
N GLN A 286 7.73 -16.05 -27.08
CA GLN A 286 8.17 -17.32 -27.63
C GLN A 286 9.68 -17.28 -27.75
N ASP A 287 10.38 -18.25 -27.15
CA ASP A 287 11.81 -18.41 -27.36
C ASP A 287 12.01 -19.07 -28.74
N ASN A 288 12.65 -18.35 -29.67
CA ASN A 288 13.00 -18.83 -31.02
C ASN A 288 14.24 -19.74 -31.01
#